data_AF-A0AA46TJ94-F1
#
_entry.id   AF-A0AA46TJ94-F1
#
_cell.length_a   1.000
_cell.length_b   1.000
_cell.length_c   1.000
_cell.angle_alpha   90.00
_cell.angle_beta   90.00
_cell.angle_gamma   90.00
#
_symmetry.space_group_name_H-M   'P 1'
#
loop_
_entity.id
_entity.type
_entity.pdbx_description
1 polymer ?
#
loop_
_entity_poly.entity_id
_entity_poly.type
_entity_poly.pdbx_seq_one_letter_code
_entity_poly.pdbx_strand_id
1 'polypeptide(L)'
;MSLFSHYPGKPDDIVGFGDSLLSSTGAFGGLGGLFGGRTTVAASNVEGTIDAPLLDIRLPVDAGTEQMATATTVAGGALGIFAGAISTYNNGVDSLNRTYERAKAADFFAAPVGDDETGADGEELSDDGRKDLYASRVASARSALEYVLGLREAALMRDLDGTAGDTAFILDVATNPQSLASLTLFGLFGGGGSSDDDDDDEEEDDDDDDGGGLFSDIGGAVSGGFDTVTNVVGGAGEEVWDRGSTLAVYGWDTSVRRVTNPGQTLWDIATGTALTEDLSAVEGIVGEDGELYREGPYCGDDAACLTGVSVPDGADAITTGHTIRVSEEGDPPDDLVAHEMQHVYDIEDVGAAGFYGSYLTDYLTRRAMGESHSEAYEHIMWEQRAYDVGDNYPDKKPQGIIDDLLDKVF
;
A
#
# COMPACT_ATOMS: atom_id res chain seq x y z
N MET A 1 30.35 19.69 -6.35
CA MET A 1 30.16 18.24 -6.48
C MET A 1 29.27 17.84 -5.34
N SER A 2 28.18 17.12 -5.62
CA SER A 2 27.36 16.52 -4.56
C SER A 2 28.18 15.46 -3.83
N LEU A 3 27.89 15.26 -2.55
CA LEU A 3 28.53 14.21 -1.76
C LEU A 3 27.98 12.84 -2.17
N PHE A 4 26.67 12.78 -2.41
CA PHE A 4 25.96 11.58 -2.87
C PHE A 4 25.39 11.80 -4.27
N SER A 5 25.38 10.75 -5.08
CA SER A 5 24.80 10.75 -6.42
C SER A 5 23.37 10.27 -6.40
N HIS A 6 22.52 10.87 -7.24
CA HIS A 6 21.21 10.31 -7.54
C HIS A 6 21.31 8.93 -8.18
N TYR A 7 20.21 8.19 -8.11
CA TYR A 7 20.01 7.00 -8.91
C TYR A 7 20.03 7.38 -10.41
N PRO A 8 20.70 6.60 -11.28
CA PRO A 8 20.91 7.00 -12.68
C PRO A 8 19.62 6.95 -13.53
N GLY A 9 18.64 6.13 -13.14
CA GLY A 9 17.33 6.08 -13.78
C GLY A 9 16.45 7.25 -13.35
N LYS A 10 15.75 7.87 -14.30
CA LYS A 10 14.75 8.90 -13.98
C LYS A 10 13.41 8.23 -13.70
N PRO A 11 12.71 8.60 -12.62
CA PRO A 11 11.34 8.13 -12.36
C PRO A 11 10.42 8.30 -13.57
N ASP A 12 10.43 9.47 -14.21
CA ASP A 12 9.58 9.78 -15.37
C ASP A 12 9.78 8.82 -16.55
N ASP A 13 11.02 8.36 -16.78
CA ASP A 13 11.31 7.42 -17.86
C ASP A 13 10.71 6.03 -17.55
N ILE A 14 10.65 5.65 -16.27
CA ILE A 14 10.09 4.37 -15.81
C ILE A 14 8.56 4.43 -15.79
N VAL A 15 7.98 5.53 -15.28
CA VAL A 15 6.53 5.79 -15.33
C VAL A 15 6.07 5.80 -16.78
N GLY A 16 6.76 6.51 -17.68
CA GLY A 16 6.39 6.53 -19.10
C GLY A 16 6.45 5.15 -19.76
N PHE A 17 7.32 4.24 -19.29
CA PHE A 17 7.30 2.84 -19.73
C PHE A 17 6.12 2.07 -19.16
N GLY A 18 5.78 2.27 -17.88
CA GLY A 18 4.58 1.73 -17.25
C GLY A 18 3.29 2.18 -17.95
N ASP A 19 3.15 3.47 -18.23
CA ASP A 19 2.03 4.06 -18.97
C ASP A 19 1.93 3.47 -20.38
N SER A 20 3.07 3.26 -21.04
CA SER A 20 3.09 2.60 -22.35
C SER A 20 2.59 1.15 -22.27
N LEU A 21 2.87 0.42 -21.18
CA LEU A 21 2.33 -0.92 -20.97
C LEU A 21 0.82 -0.87 -20.70
N LEU A 22 0.36 0.03 -19.83
CA LEU A 22 -1.07 0.21 -19.53
C LEU A 22 -1.87 0.62 -20.77
N SER A 23 -1.32 1.49 -21.61
CA SER A 23 -1.97 1.85 -22.88
C SER A 23 -2.07 0.65 -23.85
N SER A 24 -1.14 -0.31 -23.77
CA SER A 24 -1.17 -1.54 -24.58
C SER A 24 -2.25 -2.52 -24.10
N THR A 25 -2.63 -2.47 -22.82
CA THR A 25 -3.74 -3.24 -22.24
C THR A 25 -5.04 -3.01 -22.99
N GLY A 26 -5.36 -1.76 -23.32
CA GLY A 26 -6.52 -1.41 -24.14
C GLY A 26 -6.44 -1.98 -25.57
N ALA A 27 -5.24 -2.09 -26.13
CA ALA A 27 -5.04 -2.71 -27.44
C ALA A 27 -5.26 -4.23 -27.41
N PHE A 28 -4.91 -4.91 -26.33
CA PHE A 28 -5.20 -6.33 -26.14
C PHE A 28 -6.71 -6.59 -25.97
N GLY A 29 -7.39 -5.75 -25.19
CA GLY A 29 -8.86 -5.80 -25.09
C GLY A 29 -9.55 -5.60 -26.44
N GLY A 30 -9.07 -4.61 -27.23
CA GLY A 30 -9.54 -4.38 -28.60
C GLY A 30 -9.31 -5.57 -29.55
N LEU A 31 -8.18 -6.27 -29.43
CA LEU A 31 -7.89 -7.48 -30.19
C LEU A 31 -8.81 -8.64 -29.84
N GLY A 32 -9.05 -8.89 -28.55
CA GLY A 32 -10.01 -9.89 -28.08
C GLY A 32 -11.42 -9.61 -28.60
N GLY A 33 -11.89 -8.37 -28.45
CA GLY A 33 -13.19 -7.93 -28.97
C GLY A 33 -13.33 -8.06 -30.50
N LEU A 34 -12.28 -7.72 -31.25
CA LEU A 34 -12.29 -7.80 -32.72
C LEU A 34 -12.25 -9.26 -33.22
N PHE A 35 -11.54 -10.14 -32.52
CA PHE A 35 -11.53 -11.58 -32.80
C PHE A 35 -12.87 -12.22 -32.43
N GLY A 36 -13.43 -11.89 -31.27
CA GLY A 36 -14.76 -12.30 -30.82
C GLY A 36 -15.85 -11.87 -31.80
N GLY A 37 -15.88 -10.60 -32.20
CA GLY A 37 -16.85 -10.07 -33.16
C GLY A 37 -16.77 -10.76 -34.53
N ARG A 38 -15.56 -10.97 -35.06
CA ARG A 38 -15.38 -11.67 -36.36
C ARG A 38 -15.70 -13.16 -36.29
N THR A 39 -15.40 -13.84 -35.18
CA THR A 39 -15.73 -15.25 -35.01
C THR A 39 -17.23 -15.45 -34.81
N THR A 40 -17.92 -14.58 -34.08
CA THR A 40 -19.40 -14.59 -33.96
C THR A 40 -20.09 -14.30 -35.30
N VAL A 41 -19.59 -13.34 -36.08
CA VAL A 41 -20.09 -13.09 -37.44
C VAL A 41 -19.80 -14.28 -38.36
N ALA A 42 -18.63 -14.91 -38.26
CA ALA A 42 -18.32 -16.11 -39.06
C ALA A 42 -19.21 -17.30 -38.67
N ALA A 43 -19.41 -17.54 -37.37
CA ALA A 43 -20.26 -18.58 -36.82
C ALA A 43 -21.72 -18.44 -37.27
N SER A 44 -22.30 -17.24 -37.16
CA SER A 44 -23.68 -16.95 -37.57
C SER A 44 -23.94 -17.09 -39.08
N ASN A 45 -22.90 -17.10 -39.92
CA ASN A 45 -23.02 -17.29 -41.37
C ASN A 45 -22.76 -18.73 -41.82
N VAL A 46 -22.45 -19.66 -40.91
CA VAL A 46 -22.13 -21.05 -41.22
C VAL A 46 -23.01 -21.97 -40.37
N GLU A 47 -24.19 -22.32 -40.89
CA GLU A 47 -25.09 -23.27 -40.22
C GLU A 47 -24.49 -24.70 -40.24
N GLY A 48 -24.34 -25.32 -39.07
CA GLY A 48 -23.99 -26.74 -38.92
C GLY A 48 -22.68 -27.02 -38.16
N THR A 49 -22.02 -28.14 -38.50
CA THR A 49 -20.92 -28.81 -37.76
C THR A 49 -19.65 -27.99 -37.49
N ILE A 50 -19.57 -26.75 -37.95
CA ILE A 50 -18.38 -25.89 -37.85
C ILE A 50 -18.53 -24.80 -36.78
N ASP A 51 -19.75 -24.59 -36.26
CA ASP A 51 -20.07 -23.58 -35.24
C ASP A 51 -19.35 -23.86 -33.90
N ALA A 52 -19.47 -25.09 -33.39
CA ALA A 52 -18.80 -25.48 -32.14
C ALA A 52 -17.25 -25.41 -32.19
N PRO A 53 -16.56 -25.90 -33.25
CA PRO A 53 -15.11 -25.71 -33.39
C PRO A 53 -14.67 -24.25 -33.49
N LEU A 54 -15.49 -23.36 -34.08
CA LEU A 54 -15.19 -21.93 -34.18
C LEU A 54 -15.31 -21.23 -32.82
N LEU A 55 -16.30 -21.61 -32.02
CA LEU A 55 -16.46 -21.14 -30.64
C LEU A 55 -15.37 -21.70 -29.70
N ASP A 56 -14.94 -22.95 -29.90
CA ASP A 56 -13.85 -23.56 -29.11
C ASP A 56 -12.49 -22.90 -29.35
N ILE A 57 -12.23 -22.37 -30.55
CA ILE A 57 -10.98 -21.64 -30.86
C ILE A 57 -10.97 -20.25 -30.22
N ARG A 58 -12.15 -19.65 -29.95
CA ARG A 58 -12.27 -18.34 -29.32
C ARG A 58 -11.84 -18.35 -27.85
N LEU A 59 -12.27 -19.35 -27.08
CA LEU A 59 -11.96 -19.46 -25.64
C LEU A 59 -10.47 -19.33 -25.29
N PRO A 60 -9.52 -20.04 -25.95
CA PRO A 60 -8.10 -19.88 -25.64
C PRO A 60 -7.50 -18.55 -26.10
N VAL A 61 -8.09 -17.88 -27.11
CA VAL A 61 -7.64 -16.55 -27.56
C VAL A 61 -8.08 -15.48 -26.56
N ASP A 62 -9.35 -15.51 -26.15
CA ASP A 62 -9.92 -14.57 -25.18
C ASP A 62 -9.16 -14.69 -23.84
N ALA A 63 -8.96 -15.93 -23.34
CA ALA A 63 -8.18 -16.18 -22.13
C ALA A 63 -6.72 -15.71 -22.24
N GLY A 64 -6.10 -15.87 -23.41
CA GLY A 64 -4.74 -15.37 -23.66
C GLY A 64 -4.66 -13.84 -23.68
N THR A 65 -5.65 -13.17 -24.28
CA THR A 65 -5.69 -11.70 -24.31
C THR A 65 -5.98 -11.09 -22.93
N GLU A 66 -6.87 -11.70 -22.16
CA GLU A 66 -7.18 -11.28 -20.79
C GLU A 66 -5.96 -11.48 -19.88
N GLN A 67 -5.29 -12.63 -19.98
CA GLN A 67 -4.06 -12.89 -19.22
C GLN A 67 -2.96 -11.87 -19.53
N MET A 68 -2.77 -11.50 -20.80
CA MET A 68 -1.82 -10.45 -21.18
C MET A 68 -2.25 -9.07 -20.69
N ALA A 69 -3.55 -8.76 -20.69
CA ALA A 69 -4.08 -7.51 -20.17
C ALA A 69 -3.82 -7.38 -18.66
N THR A 70 -4.07 -8.44 -17.89
CA THR A 70 -3.77 -8.48 -16.45
C THR A 70 -2.27 -8.36 -16.21
N ALA A 71 -1.44 -9.12 -16.93
CA ALA A 71 0.01 -9.07 -16.79
C ALA A 71 0.57 -7.67 -17.08
N THR A 72 0.08 -6.99 -18.12
CA THR A 72 0.50 -5.62 -18.46
C THR A 72 0.05 -4.58 -17.45
N THR A 73 -1.15 -4.76 -16.88
CA THR A 73 -1.66 -3.89 -15.81
C THR A 73 -0.82 -4.00 -14.55
N VAL A 74 -0.57 -5.22 -14.09
CA VAL A 74 0.27 -5.49 -12.91
C VAL A 74 1.69 -4.99 -13.14
N ALA A 75 2.26 -5.24 -14.33
CA ALA A 75 3.59 -4.75 -14.67
C ALA A 75 3.67 -3.21 -14.68
N GLY A 76 2.67 -2.53 -15.23
CA GLY A 76 2.57 -1.08 -15.22
C GLY A 76 2.55 -0.52 -13.79
N GLY A 77 1.70 -1.07 -12.92
CA GLY A 77 1.62 -0.68 -11.50
C GLY A 77 2.93 -0.92 -10.74
N ALA A 78 3.55 -2.10 -10.92
CA ALA A 78 4.81 -2.44 -10.29
C ALA A 78 5.95 -1.47 -10.68
N LEU A 79 5.99 -1.05 -11.95
CA LEU A 79 6.94 -0.05 -12.41
C LEU A 79 6.67 1.34 -11.81
N GLY A 80 5.40 1.70 -11.60
CA GLY A 80 5.02 2.92 -10.89
C GLY A 80 5.53 2.94 -9.45
N ILE A 81 5.38 1.84 -8.72
CA ILE A 81 5.91 1.67 -7.35
C ILE A 81 7.43 1.88 -7.32
N PHE A 82 8.14 1.21 -8.24
CA PHE A 82 9.60 1.33 -8.30
C PHE A 82 10.07 2.74 -8.68
N ALA A 83 9.37 3.41 -9.60
CA ALA A 83 9.64 4.81 -9.94
C ALA A 83 9.43 5.73 -8.73
N GLY A 84 8.38 5.49 -7.94
CA GLY A 84 8.13 6.16 -6.66
C GLY A 84 9.31 6.01 -5.69
N ALA A 85 9.80 4.78 -5.50
CA ALA A 85 10.97 4.53 -4.64
C ALA A 85 12.24 5.25 -5.13
N ILE A 86 12.48 5.29 -6.45
CA ILE A 86 13.60 6.07 -7.02
C ILE A 86 13.44 7.56 -6.72
N SER A 87 12.22 8.10 -6.84
CA SER A 87 11.92 9.50 -6.51
C SER A 87 12.23 9.79 -5.04
N THR A 88 11.75 8.93 -4.13
CA THR A 88 12.02 9.02 -2.69
C THR A 88 13.52 8.97 -2.38
N TYR A 89 14.26 8.02 -2.97
CA TYR A 89 15.71 7.94 -2.84
C TYR A 89 16.39 9.23 -3.30
N ASN A 90 16.04 9.74 -4.49
CA ASN A 90 16.65 10.93 -5.05
C ASN A 90 16.38 12.21 -4.23
N ASN A 91 15.16 12.36 -3.73
CA ASN A 91 14.79 13.45 -2.81
C ASN A 91 15.53 13.35 -1.47
N GLY A 92 15.71 12.12 -0.96
CA GLY A 92 16.54 11.85 0.20
C GLY A 92 17.99 12.27 -0.01
N VAL A 93 18.59 11.86 -1.13
CA VAL A 93 19.94 12.26 -1.55
C VAL A 93 20.08 13.79 -1.63
N ASP A 94 19.10 14.49 -2.19
CA ASP A 94 19.09 15.95 -2.22
C ASP A 94 19.07 16.57 -0.82
N SER A 95 18.29 16.01 0.10
CA SER A 95 18.24 16.45 1.50
C SER A 95 19.59 16.25 2.21
N LEU A 96 20.25 15.10 1.99
CA LEU A 96 21.58 14.82 2.52
C LEU A 96 22.63 15.80 1.96
N ASN A 97 22.61 16.06 0.65
CA ASN A 97 23.49 17.01 -0.01
C ASN A 97 23.28 18.46 0.50
N ARG A 98 22.03 18.90 0.66
CA ARG A 98 21.72 20.21 1.27
C ARG A 98 22.24 20.32 2.71
N THR A 99 22.14 19.24 3.48
CA THR A 99 22.65 19.19 4.85
C THR A 99 24.17 19.29 4.89
N TYR A 100 24.86 18.59 3.99
CA TYR A 100 26.31 18.70 3.85
C TYR A 100 26.76 20.11 3.49
N GLU A 101 26.15 20.74 2.47
CA GLU A 101 26.53 22.10 2.07
C GLU A 101 26.22 23.15 3.16
N ARG A 102 25.12 22.98 3.92
CA ARG A 102 24.85 23.83 5.11
C ARG A 102 25.94 23.68 6.18
N ALA A 103 26.33 22.44 6.49
CA ALA A 103 27.37 22.20 7.47
C ALA A 103 28.72 22.76 7.01
N LYS A 104 29.09 22.54 5.76
CA LYS A 104 30.30 23.08 5.14
C LYS A 104 30.35 24.61 5.18
N ALA A 105 29.21 25.29 4.94
CA ALA A 105 29.12 26.75 5.05
C ALA A 105 29.30 27.27 6.50
N ALA A 106 29.10 26.40 7.49
CA ALA A 106 29.28 26.68 8.91
C ALA A 106 30.56 26.04 9.48
N ASP A 107 31.57 25.74 8.63
CA ASP A 107 32.81 25.04 9.01
C ASP A 107 32.55 23.76 9.83
N PHE A 108 31.53 23.02 9.41
CA PHE A 108 31.01 21.79 10.04
C PHE A 108 30.67 21.96 11.52
N PHE A 109 30.31 23.18 11.94
CA PHE A 109 30.00 23.55 13.32
C PHE A 109 31.16 23.26 14.28
N ALA A 110 32.40 23.23 13.79
CA ALA A 110 33.57 23.04 14.63
C ALA A 110 33.69 24.19 15.64
N ALA A 111 33.88 23.85 16.91
CA ALA A 111 34.04 24.83 17.97
C ALA A 111 35.30 25.69 17.72
N PRO A 112 35.19 27.03 17.80
CA PRO A 112 36.36 27.90 17.71
C PRO A 112 37.36 27.55 18.82
N VAL A 113 38.64 27.77 18.56
CA VAL A 113 39.70 27.55 19.55
C VAL A 113 39.67 28.72 20.54
N GLY A 114 39.46 28.42 21.83
CA GLY A 114 39.47 29.42 22.90
C GLY A 114 40.86 30.00 23.13
N ASP A 115 40.93 31.22 23.68
CA ASP A 115 42.20 31.87 24.02
C ASP A 115 42.96 31.15 25.13
N ASP A 116 42.27 30.34 25.94
CA ASP A 116 42.79 29.55 27.05
C ASP A 116 43.19 28.11 26.67
N GLU A 117 42.97 27.71 25.42
CA GLU A 117 43.38 26.38 24.96
C GLU A 117 44.90 26.31 24.73
N THR A 118 45.52 25.26 25.28
CA THR A 118 46.97 25.00 25.16
C THR A 118 47.26 23.86 24.19
N GLY A 119 48.48 23.84 23.65
CA GLY A 119 49.01 22.73 22.88
C GLY A 119 49.11 21.43 23.67
N ALA A 120 49.47 20.34 22.99
CA ALA A 120 49.65 19.04 23.62
C ALA A 120 50.79 19.00 24.66
N ASP A 121 51.70 19.98 24.61
CA ASP A 121 52.79 20.22 25.56
C ASP A 121 52.39 21.12 26.74
N GLY A 122 51.17 21.66 26.72
CA GLY A 122 50.66 22.60 27.73
C GLY A 122 51.12 24.04 27.55
N GLU A 123 51.81 24.37 26.44
CA GLU A 123 52.16 25.76 26.12
C GLU A 123 50.99 26.49 25.44
N GLU A 124 50.95 27.82 25.57
CA GLU A 124 49.96 28.66 24.89
C GLU A 124 50.12 28.50 23.37
N LEU A 125 49.00 28.24 22.67
CA LEU A 125 49.03 28.10 21.22
C LEU A 125 49.36 29.43 20.55
N SER A 126 50.36 29.41 19.65
CA SER A 126 50.59 30.50 18.69
C SER A 126 49.38 30.68 17.76
N ASP A 127 49.27 31.83 17.09
CA ASP A 127 48.19 32.09 16.11
C ASP A 127 48.12 31.00 15.02
N ASP A 128 49.29 30.58 14.51
CA ASP A 128 49.38 29.47 13.56
C ASP A 128 48.94 28.14 14.19
N GLY A 129 49.33 27.88 15.44
CA GLY A 129 48.89 26.70 16.20
C GLY A 129 47.37 26.65 16.42
N ARG A 130 46.74 27.79 16.74
CA ARG A 130 45.29 27.90 16.87
C ARG A 130 44.58 27.66 15.54
N LYS A 131 45.13 28.19 14.44
CA LYS A 131 44.60 27.97 13.09
C LYS A 131 44.69 26.50 12.68
N ASP A 132 45.81 25.84 12.94
CA ASP A 132 46.02 24.42 12.65
C ASP A 132 45.10 23.53 13.50
N LEU A 133 44.94 23.87 14.79
CA LEU A 133 44.02 23.15 15.68
C LEU A 133 42.56 23.30 15.22
N TYR A 134 42.14 24.52 14.86
CA TYR A 134 40.81 24.75 14.31
C TYR A 134 40.59 23.96 13.02
N ALA A 135 41.55 23.99 12.08
CA ALA A 135 41.47 23.21 10.84
C ALA A 135 41.37 21.70 11.11
N SER A 136 42.08 21.19 12.11
CA SER A 136 41.98 19.79 12.56
C SER A 136 40.59 19.44 13.11
N ARG A 137 39.98 20.34 13.90
CA ARG A 137 38.60 20.18 14.39
C ARG A 137 37.59 20.16 13.25
N VAL A 138 37.72 21.09 12.29
CA VAL A 138 36.88 21.14 11.08
C VAL A 138 37.00 19.83 10.28
N ALA A 139 38.22 19.33 10.08
CA ALA A 139 38.45 18.05 9.39
C ALA A 139 37.81 16.87 10.13
N SER A 140 37.95 16.81 11.46
CA SER A 140 37.34 15.75 12.27
C SER A 140 35.81 15.79 12.25
N ALA A 141 35.23 17.00 12.40
CA ALA A 141 33.78 17.21 12.34
C ALA A 141 33.21 16.84 10.95
N ARG A 142 33.93 17.21 9.88
CA ARG A 142 33.60 16.81 8.51
C ARG A 142 33.55 15.29 8.37
N SER A 143 34.59 14.56 8.77
CA SER A 143 34.62 13.10 8.65
C SER A 143 33.51 12.42 9.45
N ALA A 144 33.19 12.94 10.65
CA ALA A 144 32.07 12.43 11.44
C ALA A 144 30.72 12.66 10.75
N LEU A 145 30.49 13.85 10.17
CA LEU A 145 29.28 14.13 9.42
C LEU A 145 29.17 13.27 8.16
N GLU A 146 30.24 13.15 7.37
CA GLU A 146 30.27 12.31 6.17
C GLU A 146 29.92 10.85 6.49
N TYR A 147 30.42 10.32 7.63
CA TYR A 147 30.06 8.98 8.11
C TYR A 147 28.57 8.86 8.44
N VAL A 148 28.00 9.80 9.20
CA VAL A 148 26.57 9.78 9.56
C VAL A 148 25.67 9.91 8.33
N LEU A 149 26.00 10.81 7.41
CA LEU A 149 25.26 10.97 6.17
C LEU A 149 25.37 9.72 5.29
N GLY A 150 26.54 9.06 5.27
CA GLY A 150 26.73 7.78 4.57
C GLY A 150 25.85 6.65 5.13
N LEU A 151 25.66 6.58 6.46
CA LEU A 151 24.73 5.62 7.06
C LEU A 151 23.28 5.87 6.65
N ARG A 152 22.88 7.14 6.51
CA ARG A 152 21.53 7.51 6.06
C ARG A 152 21.32 7.20 4.58
N GLU A 153 22.32 7.47 3.75
CA GLU A 153 22.26 7.10 2.32
C GLU A 153 22.17 5.58 2.15
N ALA A 154 22.93 4.80 2.94
CA ALA A 154 22.85 3.35 2.92
C ALA A 154 21.47 2.81 3.34
N ALA A 155 20.74 3.51 4.21
CA ALA A 155 19.36 3.18 4.55
C ALA A 155 18.43 3.45 3.35
N LEU A 156 18.51 4.64 2.74
CA LEU A 156 17.74 4.95 1.52
C LEU A 156 18.00 3.93 0.40
N MET A 157 19.25 3.51 0.21
CA MET A 157 19.61 2.50 -0.79
C MET A 157 19.01 1.12 -0.45
N ARG A 158 18.99 0.73 0.84
CA ARG A 158 18.37 -0.52 1.26
C ARG A 158 16.87 -0.54 0.98
N ASP A 159 16.18 0.57 1.23
CA ASP A 159 14.74 0.68 0.99
C ASP A 159 14.45 0.62 -0.53
N LEU A 160 15.29 1.28 -1.34
CA LEU A 160 15.23 1.19 -2.79
C LEU A 160 15.49 -0.25 -3.30
N ASP A 161 16.50 -0.93 -2.77
CA ASP A 161 16.82 -2.32 -3.11
C ASP A 161 15.68 -3.29 -2.70
N GLY A 162 15.06 -3.06 -1.54
CA GLY A 162 13.89 -3.80 -1.08
C GLY A 162 12.72 -3.66 -2.05
N THR A 163 12.38 -2.41 -2.40
CA THR A 163 11.31 -2.13 -3.37
C THR A 163 11.63 -2.72 -4.75
N ALA A 164 12.90 -2.70 -5.17
CA ALA A 164 13.33 -3.34 -6.41
C ALA A 164 13.11 -4.86 -6.38
N GLY A 165 13.40 -5.50 -5.24
CA GLY A 165 13.14 -6.92 -5.00
C GLY A 165 11.65 -7.26 -5.08
N ASP A 166 10.82 -6.46 -4.43
CA ASP A 166 9.35 -6.64 -4.42
C ASP A 166 8.77 -6.43 -5.82
N THR A 167 9.23 -5.39 -6.53
CA THR A 167 8.85 -5.14 -7.93
C THR A 167 9.22 -6.31 -8.83
N ALA A 168 10.43 -6.85 -8.68
CA ALA A 168 10.88 -8.01 -9.46
C ALA A 168 10.04 -9.26 -9.16
N PHE A 169 9.68 -9.47 -7.90
CA PHE A 169 8.79 -10.56 -7.49
C PHE A 169 7.39 -10.41 -8.11
N ILE A 170 6.79 -9.21 -8.03
CA ILE A 170 5.48 -8.92 -8.64
C ILE A 170 5.52 -9.18 -10.15
N LEU A 171 6.59 -8.75 -10.83
CA LEU A 171 6.76 -8.98 -12.26
C LEU A 171 6.93 -10.48 -12.61
N ASP A 172 7.64 -11.25 -11.78
CA ASP A 172 7.78 -12.71 -11.96
C ASP A 172 6.42 -13.41 -11.79
N VAL A 173 5.66 -13.03 -10.76
CA VAL A 173 4.29 -13.52 -10.54
C VAL A 173 3.37 -13.15 -11.70
N ALA A 174 3.44 -11.91 -12.17
CA ALA A 174 2.63 -11.39 -13.28
C ALA A 174 2.99 -12.02 -14.63
N THR A 175 4.17 -12.61 -14.78
CA THR A 175 4.59 -13.29 -16.02
C THR A 175 4.43 -14.80 -15.96
N ASN A 176 4.08 -15.35 -14.79
CA ASN A 176 3.80 -16.77 -14.61
C ASN A 176 2.30 -17.07 -14.80
N PRO A 177 1.93 -17.83 -15.86
CA PRO A 177 0.54 -18.13 -16.15
C PRO A 177 -0.21 -18.85 -15.02
N GLN A 178 0.50 -19.66 -14.24
CA GLN A 178 -0.10 -20.41 -13.12
C GLN A 178 -0.42 -19.50 -11.93
N SER A 179 0.42 -18.50 -11.68
CA SER A 179 0.25 -17.54 -10.58
C SER A 179 -0.81 -16.47 -10.93
N LEU A 180 -0.93 -16.10 -12.20
CA LEU A 180 -1.99 -15.20 -12.67
C LEU A 180 -3.39 -15.81 -12.50
N ALA A 181 -3.53 -17.13 -12.70
CA ALA A 181 -4.81 -17.81 -12.53
C ALA A 181 -5.33 -17.75 -11.08
N SER A 182 -4.42 -17.66 -10.09
CA SER A 182 -4.81 -17.35 -8.71
C SER A 182 -5.20 -15.89 -8.54
N LEU A 183 -4.48 -14.94 -9.14
CA LEU A 183 -4.78 -13.50 -9.04
C LEU A 183 -6.12 -13.10 -9.68
N THR A 184 -6.49 -13.71 -10.82
CA THR A 184 -7.80 -13.47 -11.45
C THR A 184 -8.97 -14.08 -10.67
N LEU A 185 -8.75 -15.18 -9.94
CA LEU A 185 -9.76 -15.79 -9.07
C LEU A 185 -10.14 -14.86 -7.89
N PHE A 186 -9.25 -13.95 -7.49
CA PHE A 186 -9.47 -12.98 -6.41
C PHE A 186 -10.12 -11.65 -6.88
N GLY A 187 -10.56 -11.54 -8.14
CA GLY A 187 -11.46 -10.45 -8.56
C GLY A 187 -10.91 -9.03 -8.46
N LEU A 188 -9.59 -8.84 -8.38
CA LEU A 188 -8.94 -7.52 -8.19
C LEU A 188 -9.16 -6.53 -9.36
N PHE A 189 -9.67 -6.96 -10.51
CA PHE A 189 -9.86 -6.12 -11.71
C PHE A 189 -11.14 -6.41 -12.50
N GLY A 190 -12.26 -6.59 -11.80
CA GLY A 190 -13.59 -6.65 -12.43
C GLY A 190 -14.04 -5.28 -12.94
N GLY A 191 -13.41 -4.78 -14.00
CA GLY A 191 -13.82 -3.55 -14.68
C GLY A 191 -15.21 -3.70 -15.29
N GLY A 192 -16.23 -3.18 -14.61
CA GLY A 192 -17.57 -3.02 -15.14
C GLY A 192 -17.54 -2.04 -16.30
N GLY A 193 -17.65 -2.55 -17.53
CA GLY A 193 -17.94 -1.71 -18.68
C GLY A 193 -19.36 -1.18 -18.56
N SER A 194 -19.51 0.05 -18.11
CA SER A 194 -20.77 0.79 -18.24
C SER A 194 -21.00 1.04 -19.73
N SER A 195 -21.90 0.25 -20.32
CA SER A 195 -22.51 0.61 -21.60
C SER A 195 -23.49 1.75 -21.32
N ASP A 196 -23.09 2.97 -21.68
CA ASP A 196 -24.00 4.09 -21.84
C ASP A 196 -24.95 3.77 -23.00
N ASP A 197 -26.09 3.17 -22.69
CA ASP A 197 -27.25 3.17 -23.58
C ASP A 197 -28.23 4.22 -23.05
N ASP A 198 -28.25 5.36 -23.75
CA ASP A 198 -29.32 6.34 -23.74
C ASP A 198 -30.65 5.64 -24.05
N ASP A 199 -31.68 5.80 -23.21
CA ASP A 199 -33.06 5.94 -23.67
C ASP A 199 -33.93 6.61 -22.59
N ASP A 200 -34.64 7.64 -23.03
CA ASP A 200 -35.72 8.36 -22.36
C ASP A 200 -36.85 7.41 -21.93
N ASP A 201 -37.42 7.59 -20.72
CA ASP A 201 -38.88 7.61 -20.53
C ASP A 201 -39.26 8.04 -19.10
N GLU A 202 -40.33 8.83 -19.02
CA GLU A 202 -40.92 9.42 -17.81
C GLU A 202 -41.79 8.41 -17.03
N GLU A 203 -41.94 8.68 -15.73
CA GLU A 203 -43.05 8.35 -14.80
C GLU A 203 -42.87 7.26 -13.71
N GLU A 204 -42.99 7.77 -12.47
CA GLU A 204 -43.66 7.27 -11.26
C GLU A 204 -43.10 6.07 -10.44
N ASP A 205 -42.83 6.40 -9.17
CA ASP A 205 -43.00 5.67 -7.90
C ASP A 205 -42.71 4.16 -7.84
N ASP A 206 -41.68 3.76 -7.08
CA ASP A 206 -41.78 2.95 -5.85
C ASP A 206 -40.38 2.48 -5.38
N ASP A 207 -40.31 2.17 -4.08
CA ASP A 207 -39.17 1.78 -3.26
C ASP A 207 -38.33 0.57 -3.76
N ASP A 208 -37.10 0.50 -3.22
CA ASP A 208 -36.21 -0.67 -3.02
C ASP A 208 -34.96 -0.84 -3.92
N ASP A 209 -33.85 -1.10 -3.19
CA ASP A 209 -32.62 -1.79 -3.57
C ASP A 209 -31.58 -1.10 -4.48
N ASP A 210 -30.94 -0.06 -3.94
CA ASP A 210 -29.57 0.30 -4.37
C ASP A 210 -28.59 -0.75 -3.84
N GLY A 211 -28.40 -1.80 -4.64
CA GLY A 211 -27.31 -2.77 -4.49
C GLY A 211 -25.95 -2.12 -4.78
N GLY A 212 -25.49 -1.26 -3.87
CA GLY A 212 -24.12 -0.75 -3.82
C GLY A 212 -23.15 -1.89 -3.57
N GLY A 213 -22.51 -2.37 -4.63
CA GLY A 213 -21.50 -3.42 -4.52
C GLY A 213 -20.23 -2.86 -3.87
N LEU A 214 -19.93 -3.32 -2.65
CA LEU A 214 -18.71 -3.08 -1.86
C LEU A 214 -17.39 -3.08 -2.67
N PHE A 215 -17.35 -3.76 -3.82
CA PHE A 215 -16.16 -3.87 -4.69
C PHE A 215 -16.08 -2.83 -5.81
N SER A 216 -17.18 -2.13 -6.12
CA SER A 216 -17.21 -1.01 -7.08
C SER A 216 -16.41 0.18 -6.55
N ASP A 217 -16.56 0.48 -5.27
CA ASP A 217 -15.95 1.65 -4.65
C ASP A 217 -14.45 1.45 -4.41
N ILE A 218 -14.04 0.23 -4.07
CA ILE A 218 -12.62 -0.16 -3.94
C ILE A 218 -11.91 -0.09 -5.32
N GLY A 219 -12.58 -0.50 -6.40
CA GLY A 219 -12.03 -0.41 -7.76
C GLY A 219 -11.88 1.03 -8.27
N GLY A 220 -12.83 1.91 -7.92
CA GLY A 220 -12.75 3.35 -8.19
C GLY A 220 -11.63 4.03 -7.40
N ALA A 221 -11.49 3.71 -6.11
CA ALA A 221 -10.47 4.29 -5.23
C ALA A 221 -9.03 3.94 -5.61
N VAL A 222 -8.77 2.72 -6.10
CA VAL A 222 -7.42 2.32 -6.53
C VAL A 222 -6.97 3.06 -7.79
N SER A 223 -7.89 3.36 -8.71
CA SER A 223 -7.58 4.16 -9.90
C SER A 223 -7.49 5.67 -9.60
N GLY A 224 -8.33 6.20 -8.71
CA GLY A 224 -8.30 7.60 -8.27
C GLY A 224 -7.19 7.95 -7.27
N GLY A 225 -6.76 7.00 -6.45
CA GLY A 225 -5.68 7.15 -5.47
C GLY A 225 -4.32 7.37 -6.14
N PHE A 226 -4.07 6.72 -7.29
CA PHE A 226 -2.84 6.92 -8.07
C PHE A 226 -2.78 8.31 -8.75
N ASP A 227 -3.91 8.82 -9.25
CA ASP A 227 -4.03 10.19 -9.80
C ASP A 227 -3.94 11.27 -8.70
N THR A 228 -4.32 10.94 -7.47
CA THR A 228 -4.22 11.85 -6.32
C THR A 228 -2.78 11.94 -5.81
N VAL A 229 -2.05 10.83 -5.69
CA VAL A 229 -0.62 10.83 -5.28
C VAL A 229 0.26 11.64 -6.23
N THR A 230 -0.06 11.67 -7.54
CA THR A 230 0.68 12.48 -8.52
C THR A 230 0.29 13.97 -8.51
N ASN A 231 -0.96 14.32 -8.16
CA ASN A 231 -1.42 15.71 -8.03
C ASN A 231 -1.08 16.38 -6.68
N VAL A 232 -0.87 15.61 -5.60
CA VAL A 232 -0.46 16.10 -4.27
C VAL A 232 0.91 16.81 -4.28
N VAL A 233 1.73 16.57 -5.31
CA VAL A 233 3.02 17.27 -5.52
C VAL A 233 2.82 18.73 -5.99
N GLY A 234 1.58 19.14 -6.28
CA GLY A 234 1.23 20.38 -7.00
C GLY A 234 0.44 21.45 -6.25
N GLY A 235 0.60 21.62 -4.93
CA GLY A 235 0.32 22.91 -4.25
C GLY A 235 -0.87 22.99 -3.28
N ALA A 236 -0.57 22.87 -1.98
CA ALA A 236 -1.25 23.52 -0.85
C ALA A 236 -0.31 23.42 0.37
N GLY A 237 -0.08 24.50 1.11
CA GLY A 237 1.10 24.63 1.98
C GLY A 237 0.97 24.13 3.42
N GLU A 238 -0.24 23.80 3.89
CA GLU A 238 -0.50 23.39 5.28
C GLU A 238 -1.22 22.04 5.35
N GLU A 239 -2.29 21.85 4.58
CA GLU A 239 -3.04 20.58 4.49
C GLU A 239 -2.18 19.42 3.93
N VAL A 240 -1.37 19.68 2.90
CA VAL A 240 -0.42 18.68 2.35
C VAL A 240 0.69 18.34 3.35
N TRP A 241 1.07 19.31 4.20
CA TRP A 241 2.09 19.06 5.21
C TRP A 241 1.57 18.15 6.31
N ASP A 242 0.31 18.30 6.69
CA ASP A 242 -0.33 17.47 7.71
C ASP A 242 -0.45 16.02 7.24
N ARG A 243 -1.06 15.78 6.07
CA ARG A 243 -1.14 14.44 5.43
C ARG A 243 0.24 13.82 5.19
N GLY A 244 1.19 14.63 4.72
CA GLY A 244 2.56 14.15 4.50
C GLY A 244 3.27 13.76 5.80
N SER A 245 2.98 14.45 6.90
CA SER A 245 3.53 14.12 8.22
C SER A 245 2.87 12.88 8.82
N THR A 246 1.54 12.74 8.69
CA THR A 246 0.79 11.54 9.08
C THR A 246 1.28 10.32 8.31
N LEU A 247 1.44 10.42 6.99
CA LEU A 247 1.97 9.34 6.16
C LEU A 247 3.42 8.96 6.53
N ALA A 248 4.26 9.94 6.87
CA ALA A 248 5.61 9.68 7.33
C ALA A 248 5.66 8.97 8.69
N VAL A 249 4.75 9.32 9.60
CA VAL A 249 4.62 8.66 10.90
C VAL A 249 4.08 7.23 10.73
N TYR A 250 3.05 7.05 9.91
CA TYR A 250 2.54 5.73 9.53
C TYR A 250 3.65 4.84 8.94
N GLY A 251 4.36 5.35 7.94
CA GLY A 251 5.45 4.61 7.29
C GLY A 251 6.58 4.24 8.25
N TRP A 252 6.84 5.07 9.25
CA TRP A 252 7.79 4.75 10.32
C TRP A 252 7.28 3.60 11.20
N ASP A 253 6.03 3.64 11.65
CA ASP A 253 5.45 2.60 12.52
C ASP A 253 5.42 1.24 11.81
N THR A 254 4.93 1.23 10.56
CA THR A 254 4.93 0.04 9.72
C THR A 254 6.34 -0.49 9.49
N SER A 255 7.33 0.39 9.28
CA SER A 255 8.74 -0.02 9.14
C SER A 255 9.30 -0.63 10.42
N VAL A 256 9.02 -0.02 11.59
CA VAL A 256 9.45 -0.54 12.89
C VAL A 256 8.85 -1.92 13.12
N ARG A 257 7.54 -2.08 12.95
CA ARG A 257 6.82 -3.35 13.11
C ARG A 257 7.41 -4.44 12.21
N ARG A 258 7.63 -4.12 10.91
CA ARG A 258 8.23 -5.03 9.94
C ARG A 258 9.65 -5.46 10.32
N VAL A 259 10.47 -4.53 10.84
CA VAL A 259 11.84 -4.83 11.29
C VAL A 259 11.84 -5.66 12.58
N THR A 260 10.92 -5.40 13.51
CA THR A 260 10.86 -6.12 14.79
C THR A 260 10.24 -7.51 14.67
N ASN A 261 9.42 -7.75 13.64
CA ASN A 261 8.81 -9.05 13.37
C ASN A 261 9.09 -9.51 11.92
N PRO A 262 10.34 -9.91 11.60
CA PRO A 262 10.72 -10.27 10.23
C PRO A 262 10.06 -11.57 9.74
N GLY A 263 9.65 -12.45 10.65
CA GLY A 263 8.90 -13.67 10.31
C GLY A 263 7.51 -13.34 9.78
N GLN A 264 6.77 -12.52 10.54
CA GLN A 264 5.45 -12.03 10.13
C GLN A 264 5.55 -11.19 8.85
N THR A 265 6.57 -10.33 8.73
CA THR A 265 6.76 -9.51 7.52
C THR A 265 6.88 -10.33 6.25
N LEU A 266 7.66 -11.41 6.27
CA LEU A 266 7.78 -12.30 5.11
C LEU A 266 6.45 -12.97 4.77
N TRP A 267 5.68 -13.32 5.79
CA TRP A 267 4.34 -13.88 5.62
C TRP A 267 3.35 -12.85 5.06
N ASP A 268 3.37 -11.62 5.58
CA ASP A 268 2.55 -10.51 5.10
C ASP A 268 2.83 -10.18 3.63
N ILE A 269 4.09 -10.22 3.21
CA ILE A 269 4.48 -10.05 1.81
C ILE A 269 3.96 -11.22 0.97
N ALA A 270 4.18 -12.45 1.42
CA ALA A 270 3.80 -13.66 0.69
C ALA A 270 2.28 -13.80 0.51
N THR A 271 1.49 -13.27 1.46
CA THR A 271 0.03 -13.36 1.48
C THR A 271 -0.67 -12.10 0.99
N GLY A 272 0.10 -11.06 0.63
CA GLY A 272 -0.39 -9.78 0.13
C GLY A 272 -0.83 -8.78 1.21
N THR A 273 -0.81 -9.16 2.50
CA THR A 273 -1.19 -8.30 3.63
C THR A 273 -0.45 -6.97 3.61
N ALA A 274 0.87 -6.97 3.36
CA ALA A 274 1.68 -5.75 3.37
C ALA A 274 1.22 -4.72 2.31
N LEU A 275 0.84 -5.19 1.13
CA LEU A 275 0.35 -4.32 0.05
C LEU A 275 -1.04 -3.78 0.37
N THR A 276 -1.95 -4.63 0.87
CA THR A 276 -3.32 -4.21 1.21
C THR A 276 -3.30 -3.17 2.34
N GLU A 277 -2.44 -3.37 3.33
CA GLU A 277 -2.22 -2.43 4.44
C GLU A 277 -1.75 -1.05 3.93
N ASP A 278 -0.69 -1.03 3.10
CA ASP A 278 -0.11 0.22 2.60
C ASP A 278 -1.09 0.98 1.67
N LEU A 279 -1.87 0.27 0.86
CA LEU A 279 -2.91 0.89 0.02
C LEU A 279 -4.04 1.51 0.85
N SER A 280 -4.54 0.77 1.86
CA SER A 280 -5.63 1.25 2.73
C SER A 280 -5.22 2.46 3.56
N ALA A 281 -3.98 2.46 4.06
CA ALA A 281 -3.45 3.60 4.80
C ALA A 281 -3.22 4.83 3.92
N VAL A 282 -2.71 4.66 2.69
CA VAL A 282 -2.54 5.76 1.73
C VAL A 282 -3.90 6.35 1.36
N GLU A 283 -4.90 5.52 1.09
CA GLU A 283 -6.26 5.98 0.81
C GLU A 283 -6.83 6.77 2.00
N GLY A 284 -6.78 6.21 3.21
CA GLY A 284 -7.29 6.88 4.41
C GLY A 284 -6.58 8.21 4.69
N ILE A 285 -5.24 8.25 4.63
CA ILE A 285 -4.48 9.47 4.97
C ILE A 285 -4.52 10.51 3.84
N VAL A 286 -4.29 10.09 2.59
CA VAL A 286 -4.14 11.03 1.46
C VAL A 286 -5.47 11.38 0.83
N GLY A 287 -6.34 10.37 0.67
CA GLY A 287 -7.64 10.50 0.04
C GLY A 287 -8.71 11.07 0.96
N GLU A 288 -8.68 10.71 2.24
CA GLU A 288 -9.77 11.00 3.18
C GLU A 288 -9.38 11.87 4.37
N ASP A 289 -8.12 12.32 4.43
CA ASP A 289 -7.60 13.17 5.51
C ASP A 289 -7.60 12.50 6.89
N GLY A 290 -7.48 11.17 6.91
CA GLY A 290 -7.46 10.38 8.13
C GLY A 290 -6.32 10.73 9.08
N GLU A 291 -6.65 10.86 10.36
CA GLU A 291 -5.69 11.16 11.42
C GLU A 291 -5.21 9.88 12.11
N LEU A 292 -3.90 9.79 12.38
CA LEU A 292 -3.32 8.68 13.15
C LEU A 292 -3.71 8.78 14.63
N TYR A 293 -4.46 7.80 15.09
CA TYR A 293 -4.80 7.62 16.49
C TYR A 293 -3.81 6.65 17.17
N ARG A 294 -3.32 7.04 18.35
CA ARG A 294 -2.24 6.33 19.09
C ARG A 294 -2.47 6.24 20.59
N GLU A 295 -3.55 6.80 21.11
CA GLU A 295 -3.79 6.85 22.56
C GLU A 295 -4.56 5.62 23.09
N GLY A 296 -5.18 4.85 22.18
CA GLY A 296 -5.97 3.67 22.51
C GLY A 296 -5.15 2.38 22.63
N PRO A 297 -5.78 1.30 23.15
CA PRO A 297 -5.16 -0.02 23.20
C PRO A 297 -4.81 -0.49 21.77
N TYR A 298 -3.63 -1.09 21.60
CA TYR A 298 -3.11 -1.63 20.32
C TYR A 298 -2.74 -0.59 19.23
N CYS A 299 -3.40 0.58 19.22
CA CYS A 299 -3.16 1.64 18.25
C CYS A 299 -1.77 2.29 18.42
N GLY A 300 -0.96 2.24 17.36
CA GLY A 300 0.42 2.75 17.32
C GLY A 300 1.49 1.75 17.77
N ASP A 301 1.09 0.66 18.42
CA ASP A 301 2.00 -0.41 18.87
C ASP A 301 1.87 -1.64 17.97
N ASP A 302 0.67 -2.20 17.86
CA ASP A 302 0.39 -3.44 17.14
C ASP A 302 -0.30 -3.19 15.78
N ALA A 303 -1.12 -2.15 15.70
CA ALA A 303 -1.82 -1.73 14.48
C ALA A 303 -1.75 -0.21 14.29
N ALA A 304 -1.78 0.24 13.03
CA ALA A 304 -1.99 1.64 12.70
C ALA A 304 -3.49 1.94 12.75
N CYS A 305 -3.93 2.87 13.60
CA CYS A 305 -5.32 3.28 13.66
C CYS A 305 -5.49 4.64 12.98
N LEU A 306 -6.41 4.72 12.02
CA LEU A 306 -6.81 5.95 11.33
C LEU A 306 -8.24 6.29 11.72
N THR A 307 -8.48 7.54 12.10
CA THR A 307 -9.80 8.05 12.51
C THR A 307 -10.27 9.14 11.54
N GLY A 308 -11.59 9.38 11.49
CA GLY A 308 -12.18 10.35 10.57
C GLY A 308 -12.11 9.94 9.09
N VAL A 309 -11.99 8.64 8.81
CA VAL A 309 -11.89 8.08 7.45
C VAL A 309 -13.23 7.50 7.02
N SER A 310 -13.54 7.54 5.72
CA SER A 310 -14.74 6.86 5.22
C SER A 310 -14.60 5.34 5.36
N VAL A 311 -15.68 4.70 5.76
CA VAL A 311 -15.81 3.24 5.83
C VAL A 311 -17.13 2.84 5.15
N PRO A 312 -17.31 1.57 4.74
CA PRO A 312 -18.53 1.13 4.09
C PRO A 312 -19.79 1.47 4.90
N ASP A 313 -20.86 1.86 4.21
CA ASP A 313 -22.11 2.30 4.83
C ASP A 313 -22.60 1.32 5.91
N GLY A 314 -22.77 1.84 7.12
CA GLY A 314 -23.26 1.09 8.28
C GLY A 314 -22.18 0.39 9.12
N ALA A 315 -20.90 0.47 8.73
CA ALA A 315 -19.78 0.05 9.58
C ALA A 315 -19.25 1.21 10.41
N ASP A 316 -18.83 0.94 11.65
CA ASP A 316 -18.15 1.92 12.49
C ASP A 316 -16.63 1.94 12.23
N ALA A 317 -16.08 0.79 11.85
CA ALA A 317 -14.68 0.60 11.51
C ALA A 317 -14.47 -0.51 10.46
N ILE A 318 -13.28 -0.55 9.86
CA ILE A 318 -12.83 -1.61 8.97
C ILE A 318 -11.34 -1.89 9.18
N THR A 319 -10.98 -3.17 9.23
CA THR A 319 -9.59 -3.61 9.31
C THR A 319 -9.05 -4.01 7.94
N THR A 320 -7.91 -3.43 7.57
CA THR A 320 -7.15 -3.79 6.38
C THR A 320 -5.69 -4.12 6.69
N GLY A 321 -5.37 -5.41 6.83
CA GLY A 321 -4.04 -5.83 7.24
C GLY A 321 -3.77 -5.43 8.69
N HIS A 322 -2.78 -4.57 8.93
CA HIS A 322 -2.52 -3.97 10.25
C HIS A 322 -3.00 -2.53 10.36
N THR A 323 -3.86 -2.09 9.43
CA THR A 323 -4.45 -0.75 9.47
C THR A 323 -5.92 -0.86 9.84
N ILE A 324 -6.31 -0.25 10.95
CA ILE A 324 -7.69 -0.12 11.41
C ILE A 324 -8.17 1.28 11.02
N ARG A 325 -9.28 1.36 10.28
CA ARG A 325 -9.90 2.61 9.83
C ARG A 325 -11.23 2.79 10.57
N VAL A 326 -11.41 3.92 11.23
CA VAL A 326 -12.61 4.23 12.02
C VAL A 326 -13.30 5.45 11.42
N SER A 327 -14.61 5.35 11.27
CA SER A 327 -15.45 6.40 10.68
C SER A 327 -15.52 7.67 11.51
N GLU A 328 -15.63 7.53 12.82
CA GLU A 328 -15.75 8.65 13.73
C GLU A 328 -14.42 9.41 13.88
N GLU A 329 -14.51 10.73 13.99
CA GLU A 329 -13.41 11.57 14.44
C GLU A 329 -13.24 11.43 15.96
N GLY A 330 -11.99 11.28 16.43
CA GLY A 330 -11.65 11.25 17.85
C GLY A 330 -11.34 9.85 18.38
N ASP A 331 -11.53 9.65 19.70
CA ASP A 331 -11.11 8.43 20.39
C ASP A 331 -12.12 7.28 20.14
N PRO A 332 -11.77 6.24 19.37
CA PRO A 332 -12.63 5.08 19.20
C PRO A 332 -12.85 4.34 20.53
N PRO A 333 -14.02 3.74 20.74
CA PRO A 333 -14.28 2.88 21.89
C PRO A 333 -13.27 1.71 21.99
N ASP A 334 -12.77 1.41 23.19
CA ASP A 334 -11.78 0.34 23.40
C ASP A 334 -12.28 -1.04 22.94
N ASP A 335 -13.58 -1.31 23.08
CA ASP A 335 -14.23 -2.55 22.63
C ASP A 335 -14.31 -2.64 21.10
N LEU A 336 -14.58 -1.53 20.41
CA LEU A 336 -14.50 -1.46 18.95
C LEU A 336 -13.06 -1.70 18.47
N VAL A 337 -12.07 -1.06 19.10
CA VAL A 337 -10.65 -1.29 18.74
C VAL A 337 -10.24 -2.73 19.00
N ALA A 338 -10.71 -3.34 20.08
CA ALA A 338 -10.46 -4.76 20.37
C ALA A 338 -11.11 -5.70 19.34
N HIS A 339 -12.33 -5.39 18.88
CA HIS A 339 -13.00 -6.11 17.78
C HIS A 339 -12.15 -6.07 16.50
N GLU A 340 -11.74 -4.87 16.07
CA GLU A 340 -10.92 -4.69 14.88
C GLU A 340 -9.53 -5.33 15.02
N MET A 341 -8.92 -5.24 16.19
CA MET A 341 -7.64 -5.89 16.46
C MET A 341 -7.72 -7.42 16.37
N GLN A 342 -8.88 -8.02 16.69
CA GLN A 342 -9.07 -9.45 16.47
C GLN A 342 -8.97 -9.83 14.98
N HIS A 343 -9.47 -8.98 14.08
CA HIS A 343 -9.28 -9.16 12.63
C HIS A 343 -7.81 -9.04 12.23
N VAL A 344 -7.04 -8.13 12.84
CA VAL A 344 -5.59 -8.03 12.60
C VAL A 344 -4.89 -9.35 12.92
N TYR A 345 -5.14 -9.93 14.09
CA TYR A 345 -4.56 -11.24 14.46
C TYR A 345 -5.02 -12.38 13.55
N ASP A 346 -6.26 -12.35 13.09
CA ASP A 346 -6.77 -13.36 12.16
C ASP A 346 -6.07 -13.24 10.80
N ILE A 347 -5.85 -12.03 10.31
CA ILE A 347 -5.07 -11.77 9.10
C ILE A 347 -3.61 -12.18 9.28
N GLU A 348 -3.01 -11.92 10.45
CA GLU A 348 -1.63 -12.34 10.72
C GLU A 348 -1.48 -13.87 10.61
N ASP A 349 -2.46 -14.62 11.13
CA ASP A 349 -2.43 -16.08 11.17
C ASP A 349 -2.67 -16.74 9.81
N VAL A 350 -3.64 -16.25 9.03
CA VAL A 350 -4.04 -16.89 7.75
C VAL A 350 -3.61 -16.13 6.50
N GLY A 351 -3.08 -14.91 6.66
CA GLY A 351 -2.75 -13.99 5.59
C GLY A 351 -3.96 -13.29 4.98
N ALA A 352 -3.77 -12.11 4.38
CA ALA A 352 -4.86 -11.33 3.79
C ALA A 352 -5.69 -12.12 2.78
N ALA A 353 -5.05 -12.84 1.85
CA ALA A 353 -5.77 -13.67 0.87
C ALA A 353 -6.62 -14.78 1.52
N GLY A 354 -6.12 -15.39 2.61
CA GLY A 354 -6.85 -16.42 3.35
C GLY A 354 -8.02 -15.84 4.13
N PHE A 355 -7.79 -14.73 4.82
CA PHE A 355 -8.79 -14.02 5.62
C PHE A 355 -9.91 -13.50 4.72
N TYR A 356 -9.64 -12.58 3.79
CA TYR A 356 -10.68 -11.97 2.94
C TYR A 356 -11.36 -12.99 2.02
N GLY A 357 -10.61 -13.98 1.53
CA GLY A 357 -11.18 -15.03 0.69
C GLY A 357 -12.22 -15.88 1.44
N SER A 358 -11.90 -16.30 2.67
CA SER A 358 -12.84 -17.06 3.50
C SER A 358 -13.98 -16.20 4.03
N TYR A 359 -13.70 -14.94 4.38
CA TYR A 359 -14.69 -13.94 4.77
C TYR A 359 -15.77 -13.77 3.69
N LEU A 360 -15.36 -13.45 2.46
CA LEU A 360 -16.26 -13.27 1.33
C LEU A 360 -17.02 -14.56 0.99
N THR A 361 -16.35 -15.72 1.07
CA THR A 361 -16.99 -17.01 0.79
C THR A 361 -18.10 -17.32 1.79
N ASP A 362 -17.87 -17.08 3.08
CA ASP A 362 -18.87 -17.29 4.14
C ASP A 362 -20.08 -16.35 3.92
N TYR A 363 -19.81 -15.06 3.71
CA TYR A 363 -20.84 -14.06 3.38
C TYR A 363 -21.70 -14.48 2.18
N LEU A 364 -21.09 -14.81 1.04
CA LEU A 364 -21.81 -15.20 -0.17
C LEU A 364 -22.60 -16.50 0.02
N THR A 365 -22.05 -17.44 0.78
CA THR A 365 -22.74 -18.69 1.10
C THR A 365 -24.02 -18.42 1.90
N ARG A 366 -23.97 -17.50 2.86
CA ARG A 366 -25.11 -17.09 3.70
C ARG A 366 -26.17 -16.32 2.91
N ARG A 367 -25.73 -15.38 2.06
CA ARG A 367 -26.61 -14.69 1.10
C ARG A 367 -27.29 -15.69 0.16
N ALA A 368 -26.59 -16.72 -0.32
CA ALA A 368 -27.17 -17.79 -1.12
C ALA A 368 -28.16 -18.69 -0.34
N MET A 369 -28.05 -18.75 0.99
CA MET A 369 -29.02 -19.41 1.87
C MET A 369 -30.26 -18.54 2.18
N GLY A 370 -30.28 -17.29 1.70
CA GLY A 370 -31.41 -16.36 1.86
C GLY A 370 -31.35 -15.51 3.13
N GLU A 371 -30.22 -15.48 3.84
CA GLU A 371 -30.00 -14.55 4.95
C GLU A 371 -29.98 -13.10 4.44
N SER A 372 -30.52 -12.16 5.21
CA SER A 372 -30.41 -10.71 4.92
C SER A 372 -28.95 -10.23 4.97
N HIS A 373 -28.66 -9.00 4.54
CA HIS A 373 -27.28 -8.48 4.56
C HIS A 373 -26.69 -8.49 5.97
N SER A 374 -27.42 -7.95 6.96
CA SER A 374 -26.94 -7.91 8.36
C SER A 374 -26.84 -9.30 8.97
N GLU A 375 -27.83 -10.18 8.77
CA GLU A 375 -27.75 -11.57 9.26
C GLU A 375 -26.55 -12.32 8.64
N ALA A 376 -26.34 -12.17 7.33
CA ALA A 376 -25.24 -12.82 6.64
C ALA A 376 -23.88 -12.33 7.16
N TYR A 377 -23.77 -11.05 7.52
CA TYR A 377 -22.57 -10.43 8.08
C TYR A 377 -22.32 -10.88 9.52
N GLU A 378 -23.32 -10.78 10.40
CA GLU A 378 -23.26 -11.16 11.82
C GLU A 378 -22.92 -12.63 12.03
N HIS A 379 -23.21 -13.47 11.05
CA HIS A 379 -22.88 -14.88 11.13
C HIS A 379 -21.54 -15.28 10.48
N ILE A 380 -20.79 -14.36 9.86
CA ILE A 380 -19.46 -14.67 9.34
C ILE A 380 -18.58 -15.13 10.50
N MET A 381 -17.85 -16.24 10.34
CA MET A 381 -17.07 -16.82 11.45
C MET A 381 -16.03 -15.85 12.04
N TRP A 382 -15.47 -14.98 11.20
CA TRP A 382 -14.50 -13.96 11.60
C TRP A 382 -15.18 -12.87 12.42
N GLU A 383 -16.32 -12.35 11.97
CA GLU A 383 -17.12 -11.38 12.72
C GLU A 383 -17.58 -11.94 14.07
N GLN A 384 -18.04 -13.18 14.12
CA GLN A 384 -18.44 -13.82 15.38
C GLN A 384 -17.28 -13.89 16.40
N ARG A 385 -16.06 -14.13 15.93
CA ARG A 385 -14.87 -14.14 16.80
C ARG A 385 -14.50 -12.74 17.27
N ALA A 386 -14.57 -11.76 16.37
CA ALA A 386 -14.31 -10.36 16.70
C ALA A 386 -15.34 -9.81 17.71
N TYR A 387 -16.64 -10.08 17.50
CA TYR A 387 -17.70 -9.69 18.43
C TYR A 387 -17.53 -10.33 19.81
N ASP A 388 -17.16 -11.62 19.88
CA ASP A 388 -16.88 -12.28 21.16
C ASP A 388 -15.70 -11.65 21.91
N VAL A 389 -14.75 -11.02 21.21
CA VAL A 389 -13.67 -10.25 21.84
C VAL A 389 -14.15 -8.86 22.25
N GLY A 390 -14.79 -8.11 21.35
CA GLY A 390 -15.29 -6.76 21.60
C GLY A 390 -16.29 -6.73 22.78
N ASP A 391 -17.32 -7.57 22.73
CA ASP A 391 -18.39 -7.64 23.74
C ASP A 391 -17.89 -8.03 25.14
N ASN A 392 -16.75 -8.74 25.21
CA ASN A 392 -16.16 -9.21 26.46
C ASN A 392 -14.87 -8.48 26.83
N TYR A 393 -14.52 -7.38 26.16
CA TYR A 393 -13.34 -6.59 26.50
C TYR A 393 -13.58 -5.81 27.82
N PRO A 394 -12.60 -5.71 28.74
CA PRO A 394 -11.20 -6.17 28.66
C PRO A 394 -10.95 -7.59 29.20
N ASP A 395 -12.00 -8.33 29.55
CA ASP A 395 -11.88 -9.67 30.15
C ASP A 395 -11.40 -10.72 29.13
N LYS A 396 -11.76 -10.55 27.85
CA LYS A 396 -11.21 -11.30 26.71
C LYS A 396 -10.38 -10.37 25.84
N LYS A 397 -9.15 -10.78 25.51
CA LYS A 397 -8.24 -10.02 24.66
C LYS A 397 -8.20 -10.59 23.23
N PRO A 398 -7.89 -9.76 22.22
CA PRO A 398 -7.61 -10.23 20.88
C PRO A 398 -6.44 -11.22 20.89
N GLN A 399 -6.56 -12.30 20.12
CA GLN A 399 -5.54 -13.33 20.02
C GLN A 399 -5.65 -14.14 18.71
N GLY A 400 -4.54 -14.72 18.27
CA GLY A 400 -4.51 -15.59 17.10
C GLY A 400 -5.39 -16.85 17.28
N ILE A 401 -5.78 -17.45 16.15
CA ILE A 401 -6.49 -18.72 16.03
C ILE A 401 -5.74 -19.84 16.77
N ILE A 402 -4.41 -19.87 16.69
CA ILE A 402 -3.62 -20.92 17.35
C ILE A 402 -3.75 -20.82 18.87
N ASP A 403 -3.71 -19.61 19.41
CA ASP A 403 -3.84 -19.38 20.85
C ASP A 403 -5.26 -19.69 21.33
N ASP A 404 -6.28 -19.30 20.57
CA ASP A 404 -7.68 -19.64 20.86
C ASP A 404 -7.95 -21.15 20.82
N LEU A 405 -7.25 -21.89 19.96
CA LEU A 405 -7.30 -23.36 19.94
C LEU A 405 -6.58 -23.97 21.15
N LEU A 406 -5.46 -23.40 21.60
CA LEU A 406 -4.73 -23.89 22.77
C LEU A 406 -5.56 -23.69 24.05
N ASP A 407 -6.20 -22.53 24.21
CA ASP A 407 -7.07 -22.23 25.36
C ASP A 407 -8.30 -23.15 25.46
N LYS A 408 -8.80 -23.66 24.33
CA LYS A 408 -9.93 -24.61 24.32
C LYS A 408 -9.50 -26.04 24.67
N VAL A 409 -8.22 -26.36 24.49
CA VAL A 409 -7.68 -27.73 24.67
C VAL A 409 -7.09 -27.95 26.06
N PHE A 410 -6.49 -26.92 26.66
CA PHE A 410 -5.81 -26.97 27.96
C PHE A 410 -6.59 -26.27 29.06
#